data_AF-A0A078HSZ4-F1
#
_entry.id   AF-A0A078HSZ4-F1
#
_cell.length_a   1.000
_cell.length_b   1.000
_cell.length_c   1.000
_cell.angle_alpha   90.00
_cell.angle_beta   90.00
_cell.angle_gamma   90.00
#
_symmetry.space_group_name_H-M   'P 1'
#
loop_
_entity.id
_entity.type
_entity.pdbx_description
1 polymer ?
#
loop_
_entity_poly.entity_id
_entity_poly.type
_entity_poly.pdbx_seq_one_letter_code
_entity_poly.pdbx_strand_id
1 'polypeptide(L)'
;MEHNVTIRSQSSNPPFDPRCSTSNSTLFVNHGHNQWNQAREQWRECITSQQCRVLEPAISWDSTYESLLSTNKPFPRPIPLQDMVHFLVDVWEEEGLYM
;
A
#
# COMPACT_ATOMS: atom_id res chain seq x y z
N MET A 1 22.48 -42.58 -21.47
CA MET A 1 21.95 -42.65 -22.85
C MET A 1 20.72 -41.76 -22.87
N GLU A 2 20.87 -40.65 -23.58
CA GLU A 2 20.08 -39.43 -23.55
C GLU A 2 18.65 -39.64 -24.08
N HIS A 3 17.63 -39.07 -23.43
CA HIS A 3 16.27 -39.00 -23.95
C HIS A 3 16.10 -37.71 -24.77
N ASN A 4 15.93 -37.83 -26.08
CA ASN A 4 15.71 -36.72 -27.00
C ASN A 4 14.21 -36.37 -27.08
N VAL A 5 13.76 -35.42 -26.27
CA VAL A 5 12.43 -34.82 -26.45
C VAL A 5 12.52 -33.70 -27.48
N THR A 6 12.00 -33.94 -28.68
CA THR A 6 11.82 -32.92 -29.71
C THR A 6 10.75 -31.92 -29.28
N ILE A 7 11.15 -30.77 -28.72
CA ILE A 7 10.26 -29.63 -28.45
C ILE A 7 9.94 -28.97 -29.80
N ARG A 8 8.71 -29.12 -30.29
CA ARG A 8 8.20 -28.38 -31.45
C ARG A 8 7.84 -26.95 -31.02
N SER A 9 8.79 -26.03 -31.15
CA SER A 9 8.52 -24.59 -30.98
C SER A 9 7.68 -24.09 -32.15
N GLN A 10 6.36 -23.93 -31.96
CA GLN A 10 5.50 -23.20 -32.90
C GLN A 10 5.35 -21.76 -32.37
N SER A 11 6.27 -20.88 -32.76
CA SER A 11 6.01 -19.44 -32.75
C SER A 11 5.46 -19.07 -34.12
N SER A 12 4.14 -18.98 -34.23
CA SER A 12 3.48 -18.35 -35.37
C SER A 12 3.17 -16.92 -34.98
N ASN A 13 4.14 -16.01 -35.15
CA ASN A 13 3.82 -14.59 -35.15
C ASN A 13 3.22 -14.24 -36.52
N PRO A 14 2.04 -13.60 -36.59
CA PRO A 14 1.50 -13.15 -37.87
C PRO A 14 2.41 -12.08 -38.51
N PRO A 15 2.33 -11.88 -39.85
CA PRO A 15 3.17 -10.91 -40.54
C PRO A 15 2.92 -9.51 -39.98
N PHE A 16 4.01 -8.79 -39.71
CA PHE A 16 3.96 -7.38 -39.33
C PHE A 16 3.39 -6.57 -40.50
N ASP A 17 2.14 -6.13 -40.39
CA ASP A 17 1.53 -5.19 -41.32
C ASP A 17 1.90 -3.76 -40.90
N PRO A 18 2.73 -3.04 -41.68
CA PRO A 18 3.15 -1.68 -41.34
C PRO A 18 2.00 -0.66 -41.41
N ARG A 19 0.81 -1.04 -41.89
CA ARG A 19 -0.36 -0.15 -41.98
C ARG A 19 -1.10 0.06 -40.65
N CYS A 20 -0.76 -0.68 -39.59
CA CYS A 20 -1.32 -0.46 -38.25
C CYS A 20 -0.55 0.61 -37.44
N SER A 21 0.27 1.42 -38.11
CA SER A 21 0.97 2.54 -37.49
C SER A 21 0.23 3.82 -37.89
N THR A 22 -0.88 4.14 -37.24
CA THR A 22 -1.46 5.50 -37.05
C THR A 22 -2.97 5.40 -36.89
N SER A 23 -3.45 5.25 -35.66
CA SER A 23 -4.60 6.02 -35.17
C SER A 23 -4.80 5.72 -33.68
N ASN A 24 -4.43 6.69 -32.86
CA ASN A 24 -4.84 6.84 -31.47
C ASN A 24 -4.07 6.00 -30.45
N SER A 25 -2.77 6.27 -30.29
CA SER A 25 -2.10 5.98 -29.02
C SER A 25 -2.65 6.95 -27.98
N THR A 26 -3.73 6.55 -27.28
CA THR A 26 -4.02 7.16 -25.99
C THR A 26 -2.83 6.83 -25.09
N LEU A 27 -2.14 7.87 -24.60
CA LEU A 27 -1.04 7.70 -23.65
C LEU A 27 -1.53 6.79 -22.51
N PHE A 28 -0.71 5.83 -22.09
CA PHE A 28 -1.06 4.96 -20.97
C PHE A 28 -1.37 5.81 -19.73
N VAL A 29 -2.58 5.67 -19.19
CA VAL A 29 -3.00 6.34 -17.96
C VAL A 29 -2.99 5.31 -16.83
N ASN A 30 -2.17 5.56 -15.81
CA ASN A 30 -2.18 4.75 -14.60
C ASN A 30 -3.36 5.15 -13.71
N HIS A 31 -4.51 4.52 -13.93
CA HIS A 31 -5.73 4.79 -13.15
C HIS A 31 -5.55 4.51 -11.65
N GLY A 32 -4.73 3.52 -11.27
CA GLY A 32 -4.47 3.20 -9.85
C GLY A 32 -3.70 4.30 -9.13
N HIS A 33 -2.69 4.88 -9.79
CA HIS A 33 -1.95 6.02 -9.25
C HIS A 33 -2.86 7.23 -9.01
N ASN A 34 -3.75 7.52 -9.95
CA ASN A 34 -4.69 8.63 -9.84
C ASN A 34 -5.68 8.44 -8.66
N GLN A 35 -6.24 7.22 -8.52
CA GLN A 35 -7.14 6.91 -7.41
C GLN A 35 -6.45 7.02 -6.05
N TRP A 36 -5.20 6.54 -5.95
CA TRP A 36 -4.44 6.64 -4.71
C TRP A 36 -4.07 8.07 -4.35
N ASN A 37 -3.68 8.91 -5.32
CA ASN A 37 -3.42 10.33 -5.08
C ASN A 37 -4.68 11.04 -4.56
N GLN A 38 -5.85 10.79 -5.19
CA GLN A 38 -7.11 11.38 -4.76
C GLN A 38 -7.51 10.94 -3.34
N ALA A 39 -7.36 9.64 -3.02
CA ALA A 39 -7.64 9.13 -1.69
C ALA A 39 -6.71 9.78 -0.64
N ARG A 40 -5.41 9.91 -0.94
CA ARG A 40 -4.44 10.56 -0.06
C ARG A 40 -4.79 12.02 0.23
N GLU A 41 -5.20 12.78 -0.79
CA GLU A 41 -5.59 14.19 -0.62
C GLU A 41 -6.78 14.32 0.34
N GLN A 42 -7.81 13.50 0.16
CA GLN A 42 -8.97 13.46 1.06
C GLN A 42 -8.58 13.09 2.50
N TRP A 43 -7.62 12.18 2.68
CA TRP A 43 -7.08 11.83 4.00
C TRP A 43 -6.38 13.02 4.67
N ARG A 44 -5.59 13.81 3.92
CA ARG A 44 -4.94 15.02 4.44
C ARG A 44 -5.95 16.10 4.84
N GLU A 45 -7.03 16.23 4.08
CA GLU A 45 -8.11 17.17 4.38
C GLU A 45 -8.94 16.73 5.58
N CYS A 46 -9.18 15.43 5.76
CA CYS A 46 -9.85 14.85 6.94
C CYS A 46 -9.07 15.15 8.24
N ILE A 47 -7.75 15.00 8.20
CA ILE A 47 -6.83 15.41 9.29
C ILE A 47 -6.96 16.91 9.58
N THR A 48 -7.09 17.75 8.56
CA THR A 48 -7.16 19.20 8.77
C THR A 48 -8.54 19.66 9.28
N SER A 49 -9.62 18.99 8.86
CA SER A 49 -11.00 19.42 9.15
C SER A 49 -11.60 18.77 10.40
N GLN A 50 -11.19 17.57 10.80
CA GLN A 50 -11.69 16.89 12.01
C GLN A 50 -10.73 16.92 13.22
N GLN A 51 -9.46 17.26 13.02
CA GLN A 51 -8.40 16.98 14.01
C GLN A 51 -7.84 18.22 14.74
N CYS A 52 -8.56 19.34 14.72
CA CYS A 52 -8.24 20.51 15.57
C CYS A 52 -8.96 20.49 16.94
N ARG A 53 -9.37 19.32 17.41
CA ARG A 53 -9.74 19.12 18.81
C ARG A 53 -8.70 18.17 19.39
N VAL A 54 -8.06 18.58 20.49
CA VAL A 54 -7.20 17.71 21.30
C VAL A 54 -8.06 16.53 21.72
N LEU A 55 -7.97 15.46 20.95
CA LEU A 55 -8.70 14.23 21.12
C LEU A 55 -7.71 13.28 21.79
N GLU A 56 -8.18 12.56 22.82
CA GLU A 56 -7.38 11.55 23.52
C GLU A 56 -6.54 10.71 22.54
N PRO A 57 -5.32 10.30 22.97
CA PRO A 57 -4.47 9.41 22.21
C PRO A 57 -5.28 8.26 21.63
N ALA A 58 -5.19 8.06 20.30
CA ALA A 58 -5.93 6.98 19.64
C ALA A 58 -5.35 5.59 19.99
N ILE A 59 -4.12 5.57 20.49
CA ILE A 59 -3.48 4.44 21.17
C ILE A 59 -3.44 4.79 22.65
N SER A 60 -4.05 3.97 23.50
CA SER A 60 -3.92 4.16 24.95
C SER A 60 -2.49 3.87 25.40
N TRP A 61 -1.97 4.62 26.36
CA TRP A 61 -0.62 4.44 26.91
C TRP A 61 -0.37 3.07 27.54
N ASP A 62 -1.43 2.36 27.90
CA ASP A 62 -1.44 1.01 28.46
C ASP A 62 -1.70 -0.09 27.40
N SER A 63 -1.76 0.27 26.12
CA SER A 63 -1.97 -0.70 25.04
C SER A 63 -0.73 -1.56 24.85
N THR A 64 -0.91 -2.87 24.67
CA THR A 64 0.16 -3.76 24.21
C THR A 64 0.07 -3.97 22.69
N TYR A 65 1.16 -4.41 22.06
CA TYR A 65 1.18 -4.76 20.64
C TYR A 65 0.10 -5.79 20.29
N GLU A 66 -0.02 -6.82 21.12
CA GLU A 66 -1.07 -7.84 21.00
C GLU A 66 -2.48 -7.24 21.09
N SER A 67 -2.72 -6.28 21.98
CA SER A 67 -4.03 -5.61 22.09
C SER A 67 -4.39 -4.84 20.82
N LEU A 68 -3.42 -4.23 20.14
CA LEU A 68 -3.65 -3.50 18.89
C LEU A 68 -3.92 -4.44 17.71
N LEU A 69 -3.26 -5.61 17.67
CA LEU A 69 -3.41 -6.59 16.59
C LEU A 69 -4.47 -7.66 16.86
N SER A 70 -4.99 -7.73 18.08
CA SER A 70 -6.06 -8.66 18.48
C SER A 70 -7.33 -8.51 17.62
N THR A 71 -7.53 -7.36 16.96
CA THR A 71 -8.68 -7.12 16.11
C THR A 71 -8.32 -6.35 14.85
N ASN A 72 -8.98 -6.69 13.73
CA ASN A 72 -8.89 -5.94 12.47
C ASN A 72 -9.91 -4.79 12.40
N LYS A 73 -10.52 -4.42 13.54
CA LYS A 73 -11.46 -3.30 13.58
C LYS A 73 -10.69 -1.99 13.39
N PRO A 74 -11.21 -1.05 12.57
CA PRO A 74 -10.62 0.27 12.44
C PRO A 74 -10.56 0.97 13.79
N PHE A 75 -9.51 1.77 13.99
CA PHE A 75 -9.42 2.63 15.17
C PHE A 75 -10.56 3.66 15.16
N PRO A 76 -11.09 4.04 16.35
CA PRO A 76 -12.16 5.04 16.45
C PRO A 76 -11.78 6.40 15.84
N ARG A 77 -10.48 6.70 15.77
CA ARG A 77 -9.91 7.91 15.19
C ARG A 77 -8.66 7.57 14.37
N PRO A 78 -8.35 8.34 13.31
CA PRO A 78 -7.08 8.21 12.61
C PRO A 78 -5.91 8.42 13.59
N ILE A 79 -4.90 7.58 13.48
CA ILE A 79 -3.73 7.63 14.35
C ILE A 79 -2.64 8.42 13.64
N PRO A 80 -2.13 9.52 14.22
CA PRO A 80 -0.98 10.22 13.68
C PRO A 80 0.20 9.25 13.50
N LEU A 81 0.88 9.34 12.36
CA LEU A 81 1.99 8.44 12.05
C LEU A 81 3.08 8.49 13.13
N GLN A 82 3.35 9.68 13.67
CA GLN A 82 4.33 9.87 14.73
C GLN A 82 3.98 9.06 15.99
N ASP A 83 2.71 9.05 16.39
CA ASP A 83 2.26 8.31 17.58
C ASP A 83 2.41 6.81 17.40
N MET A 84 2.13 6.29 16.19
CA MET A 84 2.37 4.88 15.86
C MET A 84 3.85 4.52 15.89
N VAL A 85 4.71 5.40 15.37
CA VAL A 85 6.16 5.17 15.39
C VAL A 85 6.69 5.18 16.83
N HIS A 86 6.29 6.15 17.66
CA HIS A 86 6.68 6.17 19.07
C HIS A 86 6.24 4.89 19.80
N PHE A 87 4.98 4.49 19.65
CA PHE A 87 4.46 3.25 20.25
C PHE A 87 5.28 2.02 19.85
N LEU A 88 5.61 1.87 18.57
CA LEU A 88 6.38 0.71 18.09
C LEU A 88 7.81 0.72 18.63
N VAL A 89 8.43 1.89 18.77
CA VAL A 89 9.75 2.02 19.39
C VAL A 89 9.71 1.55 20.85
N ASP A 90 8.71 2.00 21.62
CA ASP A 90 8.56 1.60 23.02
C ASP A 90 8.41 0.06 23.15
N VAL A 91 7.58 -0.56 22.30
CA VAL A 91 7.41 -2.02 22.25
C VAL A 91 8.71 -2.75 21.89
N TRP A 92 9.44 -2.26 20.89
CA TRP A 92 10.69 -2.90 20.46
C TRP A 92 11.81 -2.79 21.50
N GLU A 93 11.87 -1.68 22.23
CA GLU A 93 12.79 -1.51 23.36
C GLU A 93 12.44 -2.46 24.51
N GLU A 94 11.15 -2.62 24.83
CA GLU A 94 10.67 -3.55 25.87
C GLU A 94 10.97 -5.01 25.51
N GLU A 95 10.80 -5.40 24.24
CA GLU A 95 11.09 -6.75 23.75
C GLU A 95 12.58 -7.01 23.47
N GLY A 96 13.44 -5.98 23.56
CA GLY A 96 14.87 -6.09 23.27
C GLY A 96 15.19 -6.33 21.78
N LEU A 97 14.29 -5.94 20.88
CA LEU A 97 14.48 -6.04 19.42
C LEU A 97 15.38 -4.93 18.87
N TYR A 98 15.61 -3.89 19.67
CA TYR A 98 16.47 -2.76 19.36
C TYR A 98 17.62 -2.70 20.39
N MET A 99 18.54 -3.66 20.31
CA MET A 99 19.82 -3.64 21.05
C MET A 99 21.01 -3.51 20.12
#